data_AF-A0A5C7K7G2-F1
#
_entry.id   AF-A0A5C7K7G2-F1
#
_cell.length_a   1.000
_cell.length_b   1.000
_cell.length_c   1.000
_cell.angle_alpha   90.00
_cell.angle_beta   90.00
_cell.angle_gamma   90.00
#
_symmetry.space_group_name_H-M   'P 1'
#
loop_
_entity.id
_entity.type
_entity.pdbx_description
1 polymer ?
#
loop_
_entity_poly.entity_id
_entity_poly.type
_entity_poly.pdbx_seq_one_letter_code
_entity_poly.pdbx_strand_id
1 'polypeptide(L)'
;MQTLPTDTINFKDMEKGYAPFAEALHTLGFDWQIARTEDIKGWFVVHGAEARMCFRLPATGDSQRGVEVTEQSVISDLWCGVSESLAVIRQKQPGKLIKVRSMQLEGSTLHFTVS
;
A
#
# COMPACT_ATOMS: atom_id res chain seq x y z
N MET A 1 8.35 -13.48 7.50
CA MET A 1 7.58 -12.28 7.10
C MET A 1 7.43 -11.39 8.32
N GLN A 2 7.92 -10.16 8.26
CA GLN A 2 7.78 -9.18 9.35
C GLN A 2 6.41 -8.52 9.26
N THR A 3 5.76 -8.36 10.42
CA THR A 3 4.47 -7.64 10.52
C THR A 3 4.72 -6.34 11.25
N LEU A 4 4.32 -5.23 10.65
CA LEU A 4 4.49 -3.89 11.21
C LEU A 4 3.13 -3.30 11.60
N PRO A 5 2.90 -2.94 12.87
CA PRO A 5 1.70 -2.23 13.30
C PRO A 5 1.60 -0.85 12.66
N THR A 6 0.42 -0.46 12.20
CA THR A 6 0.22 0.80 11.46
C THR A 6 -0.49 1.88 12.29
N ASP A 7 -0.38 1.84 13.62
CA ASP A 7 -1.11 2.72 14.53
C ASP A 7 -0.82 4.21 14.33
N THR A 8 0.35 4.54 13.77
CA THR A 8 0.82 5.92 13.53
C THR A 8 0.50 6.45 12.13
N ILE A 9 -0.03 5.62 11.22
CA ILE A 9 -0.18 5.98 9.80
C ILE A 9 -1.61 6.46 9.51
N ASN A 10 -1.74 7.71 9.07
CA ASN A 10 -3.03 8.27 8.66
C ASN A 10 -3.32 8.06 7.17
N PHE A 11 -3.84 6.90 6.79
CA PHE A 11 -4.22 6.57 5.40
C PHE A 11 -5.38 7.37 4.79
N LYS A 12 -5.82 8.47 5.42
CA LYS A 12 -6.83 9.39 4.88
C LYS A 12 -6.24 10.74 4.46
N ASP A 13 -5.06 11.08 4.97
CA ASP A 13 -4.45 12.40 4.85
C ASP A 13 -2.98 12.19 4.49
N MET A 14 -2.63 12.47 3.24
CA MET A 14 -1.29 12.25 2.71
C MET A 14 -0.24 13.10 3.43
N GLU A 15 -0.55 14.35 3.76
CA GLU A 15 0.39 15.25 4.45
C GLU A 15 0.80 14.71 5.82
N LYS A 16 -0.12 14.02 6.50
CA LYS A 16 0.13 13.41 7.81
C LYS A 16 0.64 11.97 7.73
N GLY A 17 0.25 11.25 6.69
CA GLY A 17 0.41 9.80 6.61
C GLY A 17 1.56 9.32 5.73
N TYR A 18 2.02 10.15 4.79
CA TYR A 18 3.06 9.77 3.84
C TYR A 18 4.38 9.40 4.52
N ALA A 19 4.91 10.27 5.40
CA ALA A 19 6.20 10.03 6.05
C ALA A 19 6.20 8.77 6.94
N PRO A 20 5.20 8.55 7.83
CA PRO A 20 5.08 7.29 8.57
C PRO A 20 4.93 6.06 7.68
N PHE A 21 4.31 6.19 6.50
CA PHE A 21 4.17 5.10 5.55
C PHE A 21 5.47 4.76 4.82
N ALA A 22 6.21 5.78 4.38
CA ALA A 22 7.54 5.60 3.78
C ALA A 22 8.47 4.90 4.78
N GLU A 23 8.51 5.37 6.03
CA GLU A 23 9.30 4.75 7.11
C GLU A 23 8.90 3.29 7.37
N ALA A 24 7.60 3.01 7.35
CA ALA A 24 7.09 1.65 7.48
C ALA A 24 7.52 0.73 6.31
N LEU A 25 7.50 1.23 5.08
CA LEU A 25 7.99 0.51 3.90
C LEU A 25 9.50 0.23 4.01
N HIS A 26 10.29 1.23 4.40
CA HIS A 26 11.73 1.08 4.65
C HIS A 26 12.02 0.05 5.74
N THR A 27 11.27 0.09 6.83
CA THR A 27 11.40 -0.86 7.95
C THR A 27 11.08 -2.30 7.52
N LEU A 28 10.14 -2.48 6.58
CA LEU A 28 9.83 -3.78 6.00
C LEU A 28 10.84 -4.23 4.94
N GLY A 29 11.82 -3.40 4.59
CA GLY A 29 12.80 -3.69 3.55
C GLY A 29 12.24 -3.58 2.13
N PHE A 30 11.26 -2.70 1.91
CA PHE A 30 10.72 -2.44 0.59
C PHE A 30 11.79 -1.80 -0.32
N ASP A 31 12.18 -2.53 -1.36
CA ASP A 31 13.03 -2.02 -2.43
C ASP A 31 12.16 -1.40 -3.53
N TRP A 32 12.08 -0.06 -3.56
CA TRP A 32 11.29 0.65 -4.58
C TRP A 32 11.77 0.38 -6.01
N GLN A 33 13.02 -0.07 -6.21
CA GLN A 33 13.53 -0.39 -7.54
C GLN A 33 12.83 -1.60 -8.16
N ILE A 34 12.19 -2.44 -7.36
CA ILE A 34 11.37 -3.57 -7.83
C ILE A 34 10.24 -3.10 -8.76
N ALA A 35 9.76 -1.86 -8.60
CA ALA A 35 8.76 -1.23 -9.46
C ALA A 35 9.21 -1.09 -10.93
N ARG A 36 10.51 -1.22 -11.20
CA ARG A 36 11.08 -1.16 -12.56
C ARG A 36 10.89 -2.46 -13.32
N THR A 37 10.83 -3.59 -12.62
CA THR A 37 10.87 -4.93 -13.21
C THR A 37 9.64 -5.76 -12.89
N GLU A 38 8.93 -5.45 -11.81
CA GLU A 38 7.76 -6.20 -11.35
C GLU A 38 6.58 -5.28 -11.03
N ASP A 39 5.38 -5.83 -11.17
CA ASP A 39 4.18 -5.15 -10.69
C ASP A 39 4.15 -5.17 -9.16
N ILE A 40 3.81 -4.04 -8.55
CA ILE A 40 3.55 -3.98 -7.11
C ILE A 40 2.07 -4.23 -6.86
N LYS A 41 1.75 -5.11 -5.90
CA LYS A 41 0.38 -5.52 -5.59
C LYS A 41 0.03 -5.16 -4.16
N GLY A 42 -1.22 -4.77 -3.93
CA GLY A 42 -1.78 -4.52 -2.61
C GLY A 42 -2.96 -5.42 -2.29
N TRP A 43 -2.86 -6.17 -1.19
CA TRP A 43 -3.91 -7.06 -0.70
C TRP A 43 -4.46 -6.57 0.63
N PHE A 44 -5.78 -6.56 0.75
CA PHE A 44 -6.45 -6.19 2.00
C PHE A 44 -7.17 -7.40 2.56
N VAL A 45 -6.87 -7.72 3.81
CA VAL A 45 -7.49 -8.77 4.60
C VAL A 45 -8.46 -8.10 5.58
N VAL A 46 -9.76 -8.24 5.31
CA VAL A 46 -10.80 -7.75 6.22
C VAL A 46 -11.10 -8.84 7.24
N HIS A 47 -11.19 -8.49 8.52
CA HIS A 47 -11.51 -9.47 9.56
C HIS A 47 -12.80 -10.25 9.27
N GLY A 48 -12.72 -11.58 9.25
CA GLY A 48 -13.84 -12.47 8.91
C GLY A 48 -14.09 -12.68 7.41
N ALA A 49 -13.19 -12.20 6.53
CA ALA A 49 -13.27 -12.39 5.09
C ALA A 49 -11.92 -12.82 4.51
N GLU A 50 -11.96 -13.41 3.30
CA GLU A 50 -10.74 -13.73 2.55
C GLU A 50 -10.01 -12.45 2.08
N ALA A 51 -8.69 -12.57 1.96
CA ALA A 51 -7.84 -11.53 1.39
C ALA A 51 -8.27 -11.20 -0.04
N ARG A 52 -8.30 -9.92 -0.40
CA ARG A 52 -8.60 -9.48 -1.77
C ARG A 52 -7.54 -8.52 -2.29
N MET A 53 -7.05 -8.76 -3.50
CA MET A 53 -6.21 -7.80 -4.23
C MET A 53 -7.07 -6.57 -4.52
N CYS A 54 -6.59 -5.40 -4.11
CA CYS A 54 -7.33 -4.14 -4.25
C CYS A 54 -6.64 -3.16 -5.20
N PHE A 55 -5.31 -3.24 -5.34
CA PHE A 55 -4.60 -2.49 -6.37
C PHE A 55 -3.43 -3.29 -6.96
N ARG A 56 -3.07 -2.92 -8.19
CA ARG A 56 -1.86 -3.37 -8.90
C ARG A 56 -1.26 -2.14 -9.58
N LEU A 57 -0.01 -1.84 -9.25
CA LEU A 57 0.81 -0.84 -9.95
C LEU A 57 1.67 -1.59 -10.99
N PRO A 58 1.49 -1.34 -12.29
CA PRO A 58 2.28 -2.02 -13.32
C PRO A 58 3.77 -1.73 -13.19
N ALA A 59 4.61 -2.70 -13.55
CA ALA A 59 6.04 -2.46 -13.72
C ALA A 59 6.26 -1.29 -14.70
N THR A 60 7.13 -0.35 -14.31
CA THR A 60 7.42 0.85 -15.09
C THR A 60 8.29 0.56 -16.33
N GLY A 61 8.92 -0.62 -16.40
CA GLY A 61 9.98 -1.01 -17.35
C GLY A 61 9.72 -0.85 -18.85
N ASP A 62 8.46 -0.72 -19.30
CA ASP A 62 8.13 -0.53 -20.73
C ASP A 62 7.19 0.66 -21.02
N SER A 63 6.53 1.22 -20.01
CA SER A 63 5.32 2.04 -20.23
C SER A 63 5.57 3.55 -20.28
N GLN A 64 6.72 4.02 -19.83
CA GLN A 64 7.02 5.46 -19.70
C GLN A 64 8.46 5.78 -20.11
N ARG A 65 8.77 5.69 -21.41
CA ARG A 65 10.01 6.27 -21.94
C ARG A 65 10.01 7.78 -21.68
N GLY A 66 10.72 8.22 -20.64
CA GLY A 66 10.97 9.63 -20.33
C GLY A 66 10.56 10.12 -18.94
N VAL A 67 9.86 9.31 -18.13
CA VAL A 67 9.58 9.65 -16.72
C VAL A 67 10.61 8.95 -15.83
N GLU A 68 11.37 9.73 -15.07
CA GLU A 68 12.31 9.17 -14.10
C GLU A 68 11.54 8.51 -12.95
N VAL A 69 11.70 7.19 -12.82
CA VAL A 69 11.11 6.44 -11.69
C VAL A 69 11.95 6.70 -10.45
N THR A 70 11.38 7.46 -9.53
CA THR A 70 11.97 7.82 -8.24
C THR A 70 11.28 7.06 -7.11
N GLU A 71 11.98 6.92 -5.98
CA GLU A 71 11.36 6.37 -4.77
C GLU A 71 10.12 7.15 -4.35
N GLN A 72 10.18 8.48 -4.41
CA GLN A 72 9.06 9.34 -4.04
C GLN A 72 7.81 9.06 -4.89
N SER A 73 7.96 8.91 -6.21
CA SER A 73 6.84 8.61 -7.11
C SER A 73 6.25 7.22 -6.80
N VAL A 74 7.10 6.20 -6.62
CA VAL A 74 6.65 4.84 -6.29
C VAL A 74 5.88 4.82 -4.97
N ILE A 75 6.40 5.44 -3.91
CA ILE A 75 5.72 5.48 -2.60
C ILE A 75 4.43 6.29 -2.68
N SER A 76 4.39 7.35 -3.48
CA SER A 76 3.16 8.14 -3.68
C SER A 76 2.08 7.33 -4.39
N ASP A 77 2.44 6.58 -5.43
CA ASP A 77 1.50 5.71 -6.14
C ASP A 77 0.98 4.59 -5.23
N LEU A 78 1.84 4.03 -4.38
CA LEU A 78 1.44 3.07 -3.35
C LEU A 78 0.46 3.67 -2.35
N TRP A 79 0.73 4.88 -1.87
CA TRP A 79 -0.17 5.59 -0.96
C TRP A 79 -1.55 5.79 -1.59
N CYS A 80 -1.60 6.26 -2.84
CA CYS A 80 -2.85 6.43 -3.58
C CYS A 80 -3.61 5.10 -3.70
N GLY A 81 -2.93 4.03 -4.12
CA GLY A 81 -3.54 2.70 -4.23
C GLY A 81 -4.13 2.20 -2.91
N VAL A 82 -3.44 2.44 -1.78
CA VAL A 82 -3.94 2.11 -0.44
C VAL A 82 -5.16 2.95 -0.07
N SER A 83 -5.10 4.26 -0.27
CA SER A 83 -6.17 5.20 0.07
C SER A 83 -7.46 4.89 -0.71
N GLU A 84 -7.35 4.66 -2.02
CA GLU A 84 -8.48 4.29 -2.89
C GLU A 84 -9.09 2.95 -2.48
N SER A 85 -8.25 1.94 -2.21
CA SER A 85 -8.69 0.63 -1.72
C SER A 85 -9.48 0.74 -0.42
N LEU A 86 -9.00 1.56 0.53
CA LEU A 86 -9.69 1.81 1.78
C LEU A 86 -11.03 2.54 1.58
N ALA A 87 -11.11 3.46 0.63
CA ALA A 87 -12.36 4.12 0.28
C ALA A 87 -13.40 3.12 -0.24
N VAL A 88 -12.99 2.19 -1.12
CA VAL A 88 -13.86 1.12 -1.64
C VAL A 88 -14.31 0.17 -0.52
N ILE A 89 -13.40 -0.24 0.38
CA ILE A 89 -13.74 -1.11 1.51
C ILE A 89 -14.78 -0.43 2.43
N ARG A 90 -14.60 0.87 2.72
CA ARG A 90 -15.55 1.65 3.53
C ARG A 90 -16.92 1.75 2.90
N GLN A 91 -17.01 1.97 1.58
CA GLN A 91 -18.30 2.03 0.87
C GLN A 91 -19.08 0.72 1.01
N LYS A 92 -18.40 -0.43 1.01
CA LYS A 92 -19.04 -1.76 1.19
C LYS A 92 -19.43 -2.06 2.64
N GLN A 93 -18.92 -1.31 3.61
CA GLN A 93 -19.19 -1.50 5.04
C GLN A 93 -19.56 -0.17 5.72
N PRO A 94 -20.66 0.48 5.30
CA PRO A 94 -21.05 1.77 5.83
C PRO A 94 -21.33 1.68 7.34
N GLY A 95 -20.90 2.70 8.09
CA GLY A 95 -21.04 2.77 9.54
C GLY A 95 -19.99 1.99 10.35
N LYS A 96 -19.17 1.14 9.71
CA LYS A 96 -18.03 0.48 10.37
C LYS A 96 -16.78 1.37 10.30
N LEU A 97 -16.06 1.46 11.41
CA LEU A 97 -14.81 2.18 11.48
C LEU A 97 -13.68 1.35 10.86
N ILE A 98 -13.41 1.55 9.57
CA ILE A 98 -12.31 0.86 8.87
C ILE A 98 -10.96 1.47 9.23
N LYS A 99 -10.12 0.66 9.89
CA LYS A 99 -8.72 0.94 10.25
C LYS A 99 -7.78 -0.10 9.67
N VAL A 100 -6.65 0.35 9.12
CA VAL A 100 -5.50 -0.53 8.86
C VAL A 100 -4.80 -0.80 10.18
N ARG A 101 -4.52 -2.07 10.46
CA ARG A 101 -3.93 -2.54 11.71
C ARG A 101 -2.47 -2.92 11.57
N SER A 102 -2.14 -3.54 10.46
CA SER A 102 -0.80 -3.98 10.19
C SER A 102 -0.52 -4.04 8.71
N MET A 103 0.76 -3.97 8.39
CA MET A 103 1.32 -4.13 7.06
C MET A 103 2.39 -5.23 7.08
N GLN A 104 2.46 -5.98 5.98
CA GLN A 104 3.50 -6.97 5.71
C GLN A 104 3.97 -6.81 4.27
N LEU A 105 5.22 -7.18 4.01
CA LEU A 105 5.81 -7.22 2.68
C LEU A 105 6.21 -8.67 2.34
N GLU A 106 5.80 -9.14 1.16
CA GLU A 106 6.20 -10.42 0.57
C GLU A 106 6.58 -10.21 -0.91
N GLY A 107 7.88 -10.15 -1.20
CA GLY A 107 8.36 -9.79 -2.54
C GLY A 107 7.86 -8.41 -2.96
N SER A 108 7.18 -8.34 -4.12
CA SER A 108 6.51 -7.15 -4.66
C SER A 108 5.07 -6.97 -4.15
N THR A 109 4.66 -7.67 -3.09
CA THR A 109 3.28 -7.66 -2.59
C THR A 109 3.19 -7.08 -1.17
N LEU A 110 2.35 -6.05 -0.99
CA LEU A 110 1.98 -5.50 0.31
C LEU A 110 0.67 -6.12 0.79
N HIS A 111 0.68 -6.63 2.01
CA HIS A 111 -0.51 -7.16 2.68
C HIS A 111 -0.92 -6.24 3.83
N PHE A 112 -2.20 -5.86 3.85
CA PHE A 112 -2.80 -4.97 4.83
C PHE A 112 -3.89 -5.70 5.59
N THR A 113 -3.83 -5.70 6.92
CA THR A 113 -4.95 -6.17 7.75
C THR A 113 -5.85 -4.99 8.10
N VAL A 114 -7.16 -5.10 7.86
CA VAL A 114 -8.14 -4.07 8.19
C VAL A 114 -9.29 -4.58 9.06
N SER A 115 -9.77 -3.71 9.97
CA SER A 115 -10.92 -3.95 10.86
C SER A 115 -11.91 -2.82 10.78
#